data_AF-A0A920DEQ7-F1
#
_entry.id   AF-A0A920DEQ7-F1
#
_cell.length_a   1.000
_cell.length_b   1.000
_cell.length_c   1.000
_cell.angle_alpha   90.00
_cell.angle_beta   90.00
_cell.angle_gamma   90.00
#
_symmetry.space_group_name_H-M   'P 1'
#
loop_
_entity.id
_entity.type
_entity.pdbx_description
1 polymer ?
#
loop_
_entity_poly.entity_id
_entity_poly.type
_entity_poly.pdbx_seq_one_letter_code
_entity_poly.pdbx_strand_id
1 'polypeptide(L)' 'MAMYIIVIVVALIGGVGTVLVGLSKENAKQNHEYESKAKENIGKIVLFYLVAIIAFIILWVLLMD' A
#
# COMPACT_ATOMS: atom_id res chain seq x y z
N MET A 1 13.45 -13.16 -14.33
CA MET A 1 13.90 -12.15 -13.34
C MET A 1 13.53 -10.73 -13.70
N ALA A 2 13.88 -10.19 -14.88
CA ALA A 2 13.56 -8.80 -15.24
C ALA A 2 12.06 -8.45 -15.12
N MET A 3 11.16 -9.32 -15.61
CA MET A 3 9.70 -9.16 -15.48
C MET A 3 9.23 -9.06 -14.02
N TYR A 4 9.75 -9.90 -13.12
CA TYR A 4 9.38 -9.84 -11.70
C TYR A 4 9.82 -8.53 -11.05
N ILE A 5 11.02 -8.04 -11.39
CA ILE A 5 11.51 -6.76 -10.89
C ILE A 5 10.59 -5.61 -11.36
N ILE A 6 10.20 -5.61 -12.63
CA ILE A 6 9.29 -4.59 -13.18
C ILE A 6 7.95 -4.61 -12.45
N VAL A 7 7.37 -5.80 -12.25
CA VAL A 7 6.07 -5.94 -11.56
C VAL A 7 6.14 -5.42 -10.13
N ILE A 8 7.19 -5.74 -9.36
CA ILE A 8 7.26 -5.25 -7.97
C ILE A 8 7.50 -3.74 -7.95
N VAL A 9 8.31 -3.20 -8.86
CA VAL A 9 8.56 -1.75 -8.95
C VAL A 9 7.27 -0.99 -9.25
N VAL A 10 6.48 -1.45 -10.22
CA VAL A 10 5.18 -0.83 -10.54
C VAL A 10 4.22 -0.91 -9.35
N ALA A 11 4.17 -2.06 -8.67
CA ALA A 11 3.33 -2.23 -7.49
C ALA A 11 3.73 -1.31 -6.33
N LEU A 12 5.03 -1.12 -6.10
CA LEU A 12 5.56 -0.22 -5.07
C LEU A 12 5.23 1.24 -5.40
N ILE A 13 5.42 1.67 -6.66
CA ILE A 13 5.08 3.04 -7.09
C ILE A 13 3.59 3.31 -6.89
N GLY A 14 2.73 2.38 -7.31
CA GLY A 14 1.28 2.50 -7.13
C GLY A 14 0.86 2.57 -5.65
N GLY A 15 1.47 1.73 -4.79
CA GLY A 15 1.22 1.73 -3.36
C GLY A 15 1.64 3.05 -2.69
N VAL A 16 2.85 3.52 -2.96
CA VAL A 16 3.36 4.79 -2.42
C VAL A 16 2.51 5.98 -2.91
N GLY A 17 2.17 6.03 -4.19
CA GLY A 17 1.33 7.09 -4.75
C GLY A 17 -0.05 7.16 -4.09
N THR A 18 -0.67 6.00 -3.86
CA THR A 18 -1.99 5.91 -3.18
C THR A 18 -1.92 6.47 -1.76
N VAL A 19 -0.87 6.13 -1.00
CA VAL A 19 -0.66 6.64 0.36
C VAL A 19 -0.41 8.14 0.37
N LEU A 20 0.46 8.65 -0.52
CA LEU A 20 0.79 10.08 -0.60
C LEU A 20 -0.42 10.94 -0.96
N VAL A 21 -1.25 10.49 -1.91
CA VAL A 21 -2.50 11.19 -2.28
C VAL A 21 -3.51 11.13 -1.13
N GLY A 22 -3.68 9.98 -0.50
CA GLY A 22 -4.56 9.80 0.66
C GLY A 22 -4.19 10.70 1.83
N LEU A 23 -2.89 10.92 2.07
CA LEU A 23 -2.35 11.79 3.12
C LEU A 23 -2.23 13.26 2.71
N SER A 24 -2.53 13.62 1.46
CA SER A 24 -2.30 14.98 0.97
C SER A 24 -3.21 15.99 1.68
N LYS A 25 -2.64 17.15 2.03
CA LYS A 25 -3.35 18.24 2.72
C LYS A 25 -4.53 18.79 1.91
N GLU A 26 -4.48 18.68 0.60
CA GLU A 26 -5.57 19.08 -0.29
C GLU A 26 -6.79 18.17 -0.13
N ASN A 27 -6.56 16.87 0.09
CA ASN A 27 -7.62 15.91 0.39
C ASN A 27 -8.23 16.14 1.79
N ALA A 28 -7.41 16.59 2.75
CA ALA A 28 -7.86 16.91 4.11
C ALA A 28 -8.64 18.24 4.19
N LYS A 29 -8.34 19.21 3.34
CA LYS A 29 -8.99 20.54 3.33
C LYS A 29 -10.49 20.50 3.07
N GLN A 30 -10.96 19.55 2.27
CA GLN A 30 -12.37 19.48 1.86
C GLN A 30 -13.29 18.88 2.93
N ASN A 31 -12.76 18.29 4.01
CA ASN A 31 -13.60 17.67 5.03
C ASN A 31 -12.89 17.62 6.39
N HIS A 32 -13.36 18.39 7.38
CA HIS A 32 -12.74 18.46 8.71
C HIS A 32 -12.83 17.13 9.51
N GLU A 33 -13.77 16.24 9.19
CA GLU A 33 -13.79 14.86 9.73
C GLU A 33 -12.81 13.91 9.01
N TYR A 34 -12.26 14.35 7.87
CA TYR A 34 -11.42 13.52 7.01
C TYR A 34 -10.13 13.12 7.70
N GLU A 35 -9.54 13.98 8.54
CA GLU A 35 -8.25 13.68 9.16
C GLU A 35 -8.32 12.44 10.08
N SER A 36 -9.45 12.25 10.77
CA SER A 36 -9.69 11.07 11.62
C SER A 36 -9.95 9.83 10.77
N LYS A 37 -10.85 9.91 9.79
CA LYS A 37 -11.23 8.78 8.92
C LYS A 37 -10.13 8.39 7.91
N ALA A 38 -9.31 9.33 7.48
CA ALA A 38 -8.19 9.11 6.57
C ALA A 38 -7.05 8.37 7.26
N LYS A 39 -6.75 8.67 8.53
CA LYS A 39 -5.79 7.88 9.33
C LYS A 39 -6.27 6.45 9.50
N GLU A 40 -7.56 6.23 9.75
CA GLU A 40 -8.13 4.89 9.84
C GLU A 40 -8.09 4.15 8.50
N ASN A 41 -8.47 4.82 7.40
CA ASN A 41 -8.48 4.22 6.07
C ASN A 41 -7.07 3.93 5.54
N ILE A 42 -6.11 4.83 5.74
CA ILE A 42 -4.71 4.60 5.38
C ILE A 42 -4.11 3.52 6.26
N GLY A 43 -4.45 3.47 7.55
CA GLY A 43 -4.09 2.37 8.42
C GLY A 43 -4.57 1.01 7.87
N LYS A 44 -5.82 0.94 7.40
CA LYS A 44 -6.38 -0.27 6.74
C LYS A 44 -5.64 -0.61 5.43
N ILE A 45 -5.31 0.39 4.61
CA ILE A 45 -4.56 0.17 3.36
C ILE A 45 -3.14 -0.33 3.65
N VAL A 46 -2.44 0.29 4.61
CA VAL A 46 -1.10 -0.13 5.03
C VAL A 46 -1.13 -1.54 5.61
N LEU A 47 -2.13 -1.87 6.43
CA LEU A 47 -2.34 -3.21 6.96
C LEU A 47 -2.58 -4.23 5.84
N PHE A 48 -3.41 -3.89 4.84
CA PHE A 48 -3.66 -4.74 3.68
C PHE A 48 -2.37 -5.02 2.89
N TYR A 49 -1.55 -4.01 2.64
CA TYR A 49 -0.25 -4.17 1.99
C TYR A 49 0.72 -5.02 2.82
N LEU A 50 0.77 -4.83 4.14
CA LEU A 50 1.58 -5.67 5.04
C LEU A 50 1.16 -7.14 4.98
N VAL A 51 -0.14 -7.41 5.05
CA VAL A 51 -0.69 -8.78 4.95
C VAL A 51 -0.35 -9.39 3.59
N ALA A 52 -0.50 -8.63 2.49
CA ALA A 52 -0.16 -9.09 1.15
C ALA A 52 1.34 -9.42 1.00
N ILE A 53 2.23 -8.61 1.59
CA ILE A 53 3.68 -8.87 1.59
C ILE A 53 3.99 -10.15 2.37
N ILE A 54 3.41 -10.32 3.56
CA ILE A 54 3.61 -11.52 4.37
C ILE A 54 3.13 -12.77 3.61
N ALA A 55 1.93 -12.71 3.01
CA ALA A 55 1.39 -13.81 2.21
C ALA A 55 2.29 -14.14 1.01
N PHE A 56 2.81 -13.12 0.32
CA PHE A 56 3.77 -13.33 -0.76
C PHE A 56 5.04 -14.03 -0.29
N ILE A 57 5.64 -13.60 0.83
CA ILE A 57 6.84 -14.22 1.40
C ILE A 57 6.57 -15.69 1.74
N ILE A 58 5.45 -15.98 2.40
CA ILE A 58 5.08 -17.36 2.77
C ILE A 58 4.93 -18.23 1.52
N LEU A 59 4.20 -17.76 0.49
CA LEU A 59 4.03 -18.50 -0.75
C LEU A 59 5.35 -18.69 -1.49
N TRP A 60 6.21 -17.67 -1.49
CA TRP A 60 7.52 -17.76 -2.12
C TRP A 60 8.38 -18.85 -1.46
N VAL A 61 8.47 -18.85 -0.13
CA VAL A 61 9.20 -19.88 0.63
C VAL A 61 8.64 -21.27 0.33
N LEU A 62 7.31 -21.46 0.44
CA LEU A 62 6.69 -22.76 0.21
C LEU A 62 6.80 -23.30 -1.23
N LEU A 63 6.91 -22.43 -2.23
CA LEU A 63 6.91 -22.82 -3.65
C LEU A 63 8.31 -22.87 -4.27
N MET A 64 9.29 -22.19 -3.67
CA MET A 64 10.68 -22.11 -4.16
C MET A 64 11.69 -22.87 -3.28
N ASP A 65 11.28 -23.41 -2.13
CA ASP A 65 12.00 -24.46 -1.41
C ASP A 65 11.80 -25.85 -2.04
#